data_AF-A0A814WVR2-F1
#
_entry.id   AF-A0A814WVR2-F1
#
_cell.length_a   1.000
_cell.length_b   1.000
_cell.length_c   1.000
_cell.angle_alpha   90.00
_cell.angle_beta   90.00
_cell.angle_gamma   90.00
#
_symmetry.space_group_name_H-M   'P 1'
#
loop_
_entity.id
_entity.type
_entity.pdbx_description
1 polymer ?
#
loop_
_entity_poly.entity_id
_entity_poly.type
_entity_poly.pdbx_seq_one_letter_code
_entity_poly.pdbx_strand_id
1 'polypeptide(L)' 'SEATAATAVIMTRCCAFRDQEEQPIKFKVDRPFLFFIRENRQNIVLFSGKFASPPTAS' A
#
# COMPACT_ATOMS: atom_id res chain seq x y z
N SER A 1 -10.94 8.50 -3.74
CA SER A 1 -9.50 8.77 -3.60
C SER A 1 -8.73 7.78 -4.45
N GLU A 2 -8.16 8.26 -5.55
CA GLU A 2 -7.30 7.49 -6.45
C GLU A 2 -6.10 8.38 -6.77
N ALA A 3 -4.89 7.85 -6.55
CA ALA A 3 -3.58 8.45 -6.87
C ALA A 3 -3.23 9.86 -6.34
N THR A 4 -4.00 10.50 -5.46
CA THR A 4 -3.80 11.93 -5.14
C THR A 4 -2.59 12.24 -4.23
N ALA A 5 -2.03 11.27 -3.50
CA ALA A 5 -0.90 11.51 -2.59
C ALA A 5 0.49 11.51 -3.27
N ALA A 6 0.62 10.92 -4.46
CA ALA A 6 1.91 10.79 -5.15
C ALA A 6 2.49 12.14 -5.58
N THR A 7 1.64 13.16 -5.76
CA THR A 7 2.04 14.49 -6.23
C THR A 7 2.55 15.42 -5.11
N ALA A 8 2.18 15.20 -3.84
CA ALA A 8 2.53 16.12 -2.74
C ALA A 8 3.95 15.93 -2.18
N VAL A 9 4.48 14.71 -2.19
CA VAL A 9 5.76 14.37 -1.54
C VAL A 9 6.97 14.95 -2.28
N ILE A 10 6.86 15.16 -3.59
CA ILE A 10 7.98 15.68 -4.41
C ILE A 10 8.21 17.18 -4.15
N MET A 11 7.16 17.97 -3.89
CA MET A 11 7.29 19.42 -3.65
C MET A 11 7.87 19.77 -2.27
N THR A 12 7.65 18.95 -1.24
CA THR A 12 8.06 19.29 0.14
C THR A 12 9.55 19.08 0.40
N ARG A 13 10.23 18.18 -0.33
CA ARG A 13 11.63 17.80 -0.05
C ARG A 13 12.69 18.85 -0.37
N CYS A 14 12.35 19.90 -1.12
CA CYS A 14 13.32 20.93 -1.45
C CYS A 14 13.40 22.06 -0.40
N CYS A 15 12.37 22.25 0.45
CA CYS A 15 12.20 23.54 1.12
C CYS A 15 11.89 23.52 2.63
N ALA A 16 11.80 22.37 3.33
CA ALA A 16 11.35 22.38 4.72
C ALA A 16 11.89 21.21 5.59
N PHE A 17 12.63 21.55 6.66
CA PHE A 17 12.81 20.84 7.96
C PHE A 17 13.37 19.40 7.95
N ARG A 18 14.59 19.09 8.46
CA ARG A 18 14.94 18.91 9.89
C ARG A 18 13.78 18.41 10.75
N ASP A 19 13.54 17.10 10.71
CA ASP A 19 13.05 16.30 11.84
C ASP A 19 13.45 14.84 11.61
N GLN A 20 13.64 14.08 12.68
CA GLN A 20 13.97 12.67 12.67
C GLN A 20 12.84 11.87 12.01
N GLU A 21 12.86 11.76 10.68
CA GLU A 21 11.92 10.94 9.92
C GLU A 21 12.10 9.48 10.36
N GLU A 22 11.15 8.95 11.12
CA GLU A 22 11.03 7.51 11.30
C GLU A 22 11.02 6.88 9.91
N GLN A 23 12.04 6.09 9.59
CA GLN A 23 12.14 5.50 8.26
C GLN A 23 10.88 4.66 8.01
N PRO A 24 10.19 4.85 6.87
CA PRO A 24 8.97 4.12 6.60
C PRO A 24 9.24 2.62 6.58
N ILE A 25 8.35 1.85 7.23
CA ILE A 25 8.42 0.40 7.23
C ILE A 25 8.28 -0.10 5.78
N LYS A 26 9.31 -0.81 5.30
CA LYS A 26 9.31 -1.40 3.95
C LYS A 26 8.37 -2.61 3.90
N PHE A 27 7.15 -2.40 3.42
CA PHE A 27 6.21 -3.47 3.13
C PHE A 27 6.40 -3.97 1.69
N LYS A 28 7.05 -5.13 1.52
CA LYS A 28 7.37 -5.73 0.21
C LYS A 28 6.55 -6.99 -0.04
N VAL A 29 5.78 -6.99 -1.12
CA VAL A 29 4.86 -8.06 -1.52
C VAL A 29 5.39 -8.82 -2.74
N ASP A 30 6.57 -9.41 -2.59
CA ASP A 30 7.33 -10.10 -3.65
C ASP A 30 7.27 -11.63 -3.55
N ARG A 31 6.38 -12.15 -2.71
CA ARG A 31 6.19 -13.58 -2.43
C ARG A 31 4.72 -13.85 -2.08
N PRO A 32 4.27 -15.12 -2.05
CA PRO A 32 2.88 -15.43 -1.79
C PRO A 32 2.33 -14.77 -0.52
N PHE A 33 1.11 -14.22 -0.61
CA PHE A 33 0.47 -13.51 0.49
C PHE A 33 -1.04 -13.78 0.52
N LEU A 34 -1.63 -13.60 1.71
CA LEU A 34 -3.07 -13.63 1.92
C LEU A 34 -3.63 -12.22 1.82
N PHE A 35 -4.83 -12.07 1.28
CA PHE A 35 -5.52 -10.79 1.20
C PHE A 35 -6.99 -10.93 1.60
N PHE A 36 -7.53 -9.83 2.12
CA PHE A 36 -8.93 -9.67 2.47
C PHE A 36 -9.40 -8.31 1.95
N ILE A 37 -10.54 -8.29 1.29
CA ILE A 37 -11.29 -7.08 0.97
C ILE A 37 -12.47 -7.07 1.91
N ARG A 38 -12.60 -6.03 2.74
CA ARG A 38 -13.62 -5.96 3.77
C ARG A 38 -14.35 -4.62 3.76
N GLU A 39 -15.62 -4.66 4.15
CA GLU A 39 -16.34 -3.48 4.61
C GLU A 39 -15.81 -3.11 6.01
N ASN A 40 -15.39 -1.86 6.20
CA ASN A 40 -14.62 -1.47 7.38
C ASN A 40 -15.48 -1.19 8.62
N ARG A 41 -16.73 -0.74 8.46
CA ARG A 41 -17.58 -0.35 9.58
C ARG A 41 -18.02 -1.54 10.42
N GLN A 42 -18.40 -2.64 9.78
CA GLN A 42 -18.88 -3.87 10.39
C GLN A 42 -17.83 -4.99 10.34
N ASN A 43 -16.66 -4.72 9.75
CA ASN A 43 -15.56 -5.69 9.57
C ASN A 43 -15.98 -6.94 8.77
N ILE A 44 -16.92 -6.79 7.84
CA ILE A 44 -17.42 -7.91 7.04
C ILE A 44 -16.45 -8.18 5.90
N VAL A 45 -15.93 -9.40 5.81
CA VAL A 45 -15.08 -9.84 4.71
C VAL A 45 -15.96 -10.06 3.47
N LEU A 46 -15.70 -9.28 2.42
CA LEU A 46 -16.38 -9.36 1.13
C LEU A 46 -15.67 -10.38 0.22
N PHE A 47 -14.34 -10.36 0.23
CA PHE A 47 -13.51 -11.28 -0.54
C PHE A 47 -12.28 -11.68 0.27
N SER A 48 -11.83 -12.92 0.09
CA SER A 48 -10.60 -13.44 0.70
C SER A 48 -9.88 -14.36 -0.27
N GLY A 49 -8.56 -14.36 -0.26
CA GLY A 49 -7.80 -15.26 -1.11
C GLY A 49 -6.32 -15.30 -0.81
N LYS A 50 -5.62 -16.17 -1.55
CA LYS A 50 -4.16 -16.26 -1.57
C LYS A 50 -3.67 -15.87 -2.95
N PHE A 51 -2.79 -14.89 -3.02
CA PHE A 51 -2.02 -14.63 -4.23
C PHE A 51 -0.75 -15.49 -4.18
N ALA A 52 -0.67 -16.51 -5.04
CA ALA A 52 0.44 -17.47 -5.04
C ALA A 52 1.47 -17.20 -6.14
N SER A 53 1.01 -16.78 -7.31
CA SER A 53 1.84 -16.47 -8.46
C SER A 53 1.09 -15.49 -9.37
N PRO A 54 1.81 -14.61 -10.08
CA PRO A 54 1.19 -13.81 -11.11
C PRO A 54 0.62 -14.71 -12.22
N PRO A 55 -0.50 -14.34 -12.86
CA PRO A 55 -1.01 -15.06 -14.01
C PRO A 55 0.03 -15.01 -15.14
N THR A 56 0.23 -16.15 -15.81
CA THR A 56 1.00 -16.19 -17.06
C THR A 56 0.16 -15.49 -18.13
N ALA A 57 0.72 -14.52 -18.85
CA ALA A 57 0.05 -13.92 -19.99
C ALA A 57 -0.28 -15.03 -21.01
N SER A 58 -1.56 -15.16 -21.39
CA SER A 58 -1.98 -15.99 -22.52
C SER A 58 -1.87 -15.23 -23.82
#